data_AF-A0A178K316-F1
#
_entry.id   AF-A0A178K316-F1
#
_cell.length_a   1.000
_cell.length_b   1.000
_cell.length_c   1.000
_cell.angle_alpha   90.00
_cell.angle_beta   90.00
_cell.angle_gamma   90.00
#
_symmetry.space_group_name_H-M   'P 1'
#
loop_
_entity.id
_entity.type
_entity.pdbx_description
1 polymer ?
#
loop_
_entity_poly.entity_id
_entity_poly.type
_entity_poly.pdbx_seq_one_letter_code
_entity_poly.pdbx_strand_id
1 'polypeptide(L)'
;MKNITAFIEQLDRLQSPIVCWVFSENDCYKEIDGGGIISVSKLKSILDAHLHLVVQPIEHDAFTPHLLLPEVSMAVPVNFINGKVSSMIESEAA
;
A
#
# COMPACT_ATOMS: atom_id res chain seq x y z
N MET A 1 5.48 -11.20 3.99
CA MET A 1 5.60 -10.66 2.61
C MET A 1 4.70 -11.48 1.68
N LYS A 2 4.09 -10.87 0.66
CA LYS A 2 3.22 -11.60 -0.29
C LYS A 2 3.31 -11.02 -1.70
N ASN A 3 2.92 -11.80 -2.70
CA ASN A 3 2.82 -11.33 -4.08
C ASN A 3 1.76 -10.21 -4.20
N ILE A 4 2.04 -9.22 -5.04
CA ILE A 4 1.19 -8.03 -5.19
C ILE A 4 -0.23 -8.38 -5.70
N THR A 5 -0.36 -9.36 -6.60
CA THR A 5 -1.67 -9.79 -7.12
C THR A 5 -2.51 -10.42 -6.02
N ALA A 6 -1.92 -11.34 -5.25
CA ALA A 6 -2.60 -11.97 -4.11
C ALA A 6 -3.01 -10.93 -3.05
N PHE A 7 -2.19 -9.89 -2.86
CA PHE A 7 -2.53 -8.79 -1.98
C PHE A 7 -3.72 -7.98 -2.49
N ILE A 8 -3.74 -7.60 -3.77
CA ILE A 8 -4.83 -6.83 -4.36
C ILE A 8 -6.14 -7.64 -4.32
N GLU A 9 -6.10 -8.95 -4.59
CA GLU A 9 -7.27 -9.82 -4.45
C GLU A 9 -7.79 -9.85 -3.02
N GLN A 10 -6.91 -9.86 -2.02
CA GLN A 10 -7.30 -9.76 -0.62
C GLN A 10 -8.01 -8.42 -0.35
N LEU A 11 -7.49 -7.31 -0.86
CA LEU A 11 -8.13 -6.00 -0.72
C LEU A 11 -9.50 -5.95 -1.42
N ASP A 12 -9.62 -6.55 -2.60
CA ASP A 12 -10.89 -6.63 -3.35
C ASP A 12 -11.97 -7.38 -2.55
N ARG A 13 -11.58 -8.44 -1.84
CA ARG A 13 -12.50 -9.22 -0.97
C ARG A 13 -12.94 -8.46 0.27
N LEU A 14 -12.11 -7.56 0.80
CA LEU A 14 -12.47 -6.73 1.95
C LEU A 14 -13.52 -5.68 1.59
N GLN A 15 -13.64 -5.31 0.31
CA GLN A 15 -14.55 -4.27 -0.18
C GLN A 15 -14.44 -2.93 0.57
N SER A 16 -13.30 -2.68 1.22
CA SER A 16 -13.07 -1.50 2.04
C SER A 16 -12.31 -0.44 1.24
N PRO A 17 -12.59 0.87 1.44
CA PRO A 17 -11.76 1.93 0.89
C PRO A 17 -10.32 1.85 1.39
N ILE A 18 -9.39 2.28 0.56
CA ILE A 18 -7.95 2.19 0.80
C ILE A 18 -7.37 3.59 0.83
N VAL A 19 -6.60 3.91 1.86
CA VAL A 19 -5.71 5.07 1.82
C VAL A 19 -4.45 4.70 1.04
N CYS A 20 -4.05 5.56 0.12
CA CYS A 20 -2.95 5.38 -0.81
C CYS A 20 -2.02 6.58 -0.77
N TRP A 21 -0.73 6.30 -0.58
CA TRP A 21 0.34 7.27 -0.67
C TRP A 21 1.30 6.88 -1.78
N VAL A 22 1.68 7.85 -2.61
CA VAL A 22 2.61 7.66 -3.73
C VAL A 22 3.96 8.21 -3.34
N PHE A 23 5.02 7.52 -3.76
CA PHE A 23 6.37 8.02 -3.62
C PHE A 23 6.55 9.39 -4.26
N SER A 24 7.10 10.30 -3.47
CA SER A 24 7.48 11.67 -3.81
C SER A 24 8.97 11.84 -3.51
N GLU A 25 9.51 13.01 -3.83
CA GLU A 25 10.90 13.36 -3.53
C GLU A 25 11.26 13.21 -2.02
N ASN A 26 12.56 13.01 -1.75
CA ASN A 26 13.15 12.94 -0.41
C ASN A 26 12.66 11.77 0.48
N ASP A 27 12.51 10.59 -0.11
CA ASP A 27 12.06 9.36 0.56
C ASP A 27 10.74 9.55 1.33
N CYS A 28 9.86 10.37 0.76
CA CYS A 28 8.59 10.74 1.36
C CYS A 28 7.45 10.29 0.44
N TYR A 29 6.35 9.88 1.03
CA TYR A 29 5.15 9.46 0.36
C TYR A 29 4.05 10.49 0.65
N LYS A 30 3.33 10.89 -0.39
CA LYS A 30 2.24 11.85 -0.29
C LYS A 30 0.93 11.19 -0.66
N GLU A 31 -0.14 11.59 0.00
CA GLU A 31 -1.49 11.19 -0.40
C GLU A 31 -1.75 11.62 -1.83
N ILE A 32 -2.49 10.79 -2.56
CA ILE A 32 -2.96 11.21 -3.87
C ILE A 32 -4.01 12.33 -3.75
N ASP A 33 -4.12 13.15 -4.80
CA ASP A 33 -5.12 14.22 -4.89
C ASP A 33 -6.53 13.69 -4.57
N GLY A 34 -7.21 14.34 -3.63
CA GLY A 34 -8.52 13.92 -3.12
C GLY A 34 -8.51 13.26 -1.73
N GLY A 35 -7.39 13.34 -1.00
CA GLY A 35 -7.29 12.89 0.39
C GLY A 35 -6.87 11.43 0.56
N GLY A 36 -6.20 10.85 -0.45
CA GLY A 36 -5.59 9.51 -0.35
C GLY A 36 -6.55 8.33 -0.43
N ILE A 37 -7.86 8.51 -0.25
CA ILE A 37 -8.84 7.41 -0.21
C ILE A 37 -9.29 6.99 -1.62
N ILE A 38 -9.10 5.72 -1.95
CA ILE A 38 -9.43 5.13 -3.25
C ILE A 38 -10.09 3.77 -3.16
N SER A 39 -10.76 3.39 -4.25
CA SER A 39 -11.18 2.01 -4.47
C SER A 39 -10.02 1.12 -4.92
N VAL A 40 -10.17 -0.19 -4.72
CA VAL A 40 -9.24 -1.22 -5.24
C VAL A 40 -9.08 -1.11 -6.75
N SER A 41 -10.15 -0.80 -7.50
CA SER A 41 -10.08 -0.62 -8.94
C SER A 41 -9.20 0.56 -9.34
N LYS A 42 -9.26 1.68 -8.60
CA LYS A 42 -8.41 2.84 -8.85
C LYS A 42 -6.95 2.56 -8.46
N LEU A 43 -6.71 1.76 -7.42
CA LEU A 43 -5.37 1.30 -7.03
C LEU A 43 -4.67 0.56 -8.18
N LYS A 44 -5.39 -0.34 -8.87
CA LYS A 44 -4.85 -1.05 -10.05
C LYS A 44 -4.33 -0.07 -11.12
N SER A 45 -5.11 0.98 -11.43
CA SER A 45 -4.67 2.01 -12.38
C SER A 45 -3.48 2.84 -11.91
N ILE A 46 -3.33 3.07 -10.60
CA ILE A 46 -2.20 3.81 -10.02
C ILE A 46 -0.93 2.94 -10.06
N LEU A 47 -1.05 1.65 -9.79
CA LEU A 47 0.05 0.69 -9.88
C LEU A 47 0.66 0.61 -11.28
N ASP A 48 -0.15 0.77 -12.32
CA ASP A 48 0.34 0.80 -13.70
C ASP A 48 1.16 2.06 -14.03
N ALA A 49 0.98 3.14 -13.25
CA ALA A 49 1.56 4.46 -13.51
C ALA A 49 2.69 4.86 -12.53
N HIS A 50 2.82 4.16 -11.41
CA HIS A 50 3.71 4.55 -10.31
C HIS A 50 4.56 3.38 -9.82
N LEU A 51 5.82 3.69 -9.48
CA LEU A 51 6.80 2.70 -9.05
C LEU A 51 6.58 2.30 -7.58
N HIS A 52 6.52 3.20 -6.60
CA HIS A 52 6.34 2.79 -5.19
C HIS A 52 5.11 3.44 -4.56
N LEU A 53 4.30 2.61 -3.89
CA LEU A 53 3.05 3.02 -3.26
C LEU A 53 2.95 2.41 -1.86
N VAL A 54 2.48 3.18 -0.89
CA VAL A 54 2.04 2.64 0.40
C VAL A 54 0.51 2.62 0.43
N VAL A 55 -0.08 1.54 0.91
CA VAL A 55 -1.53 1.41 1.03
C VAL A 55 -1.97 0.85 2.38
N GLN A 56 -3.13 1.30 2.85
CA GLN A 56 -3.75 0.82 4.08
C GLN A 56 -5.28 0.81 3.95
N PRO A 57 -5.99 -0.30 4.24
CA PRO A 57 -7.45 -0.32 4.32
C PRO A 57 -7.96 0.50 5.52
N ILE A 58 -9.02 1.29 5.34
CA ILE A 58 -9.50 2.22 6.38
C ILE A 58 -10.23 1.50 7.53
N GLU A 59 -11.03 0.48 7.23
CA GLU A 59 -11.91 -0.15 8.23
C GLU A 59 -11.26 -1.36 8.92
N HIS A 60 -9.95 -1.51 8.75
CA HIS A 60 -9.20 -2.63 9.27
C HIS A 60 -7.93 -2.13 9.97
N ASP A 61 -8.08 -1.58 11.18
CA ASP A 61 -6.95 -1.11 12.01
C ASP A 61 -5.92 -2.21 12.33
N ALA A 62 -6.33 -3.49 12.27
CA ALA A 62 -5.42 -4.63 12.37
C ALA A 62 -4.53 -4.82 11.12
N PHE A 63 -4.82 -4.08 10.04
CA PHE A 63 -4.11 -4.17 8.78
C PHE A 63 -3.00 -3.12 8.75
N THR A 64 -1.77 -3.60 8.86
CA THR A 64 -0.59 -2.74 8.76
C THR A 64 -0.50 -2.12 7.36
N PRO A 65 0.06 -0.90 7.24
CA PRO A 65 0.41 -0.33 5.95
C PRO A 65 1.29 -1.29 5.15
N HIS A 66 1.05 -1.41 3.85
CA HIS A 66 1.86 -2.23 2.96
C HIS A 66 2.50 -1.36 1.88
N LEU A 67 3.82 -1.50 1.72
CA LEU A 67 4.57 -0.99 0.58
C LEU A 67 4.40 -1.95 -0.60
N LEU A 68 3.91 -1.42 -1.71
CA LEU A 68 3.78 -2.10 -2.99
C LEU A 68 5.00 -1.78 -3.85
N LEU A 69 5.66 -2.84 -4.30
CA LEU A 69 6.85 -2.83 -5.15
C LEU A 69 6.52 -3.60 -6.44
N PRO A 70 5.92 -2.92 -7.44
CA PRO A 70 5.57 -3.50 -8.73
C PRO A 70 6.78 -4.08 -9.46
N GLU A 71 7.98 -3.49 -9.31
CA GLU A 71 9.17 -3.96 -10.05
C GLU A 71 9.57 -5.39 -9.68
N VAL A 72 9.24 -5.81 -8.45
CA VAL A 72 9.47 -7.17 -7.94
C VAL A 72 8.16 -7.90 -7.62
N SER A 73 7.02 -7.35 -8.07
CA SER A 73 5.67 -7.91 -7.85
C SER A 73 5.38 -8.28 -6.40
N MET A 74 5.79 -7.42 -5.45
CA MET A 74 5.75 -7.71 -4.01
C MET A 74 4.95 -6.68 -3.22
N ALA A 75 4.26 -7.13 -2.18
CA ALA A 75 3.66 -6.32 -1.14
C ALA A 75 4.31 -6.66 0.21
N VAL A 76 4.88 -5.64 0.85
CA VAL A 76 5.66 -5.76 2.09
C VAL A 76 4.97 -4.97 3.19
N PRO A 77 4.61 -5.59 4.33
CA PRO A 77 4.10 -4.82 5.46
C PRO A 77 5.21 -3.92 6.01
N VAL A 78 4.86 -2.68 6.34
CA VAL A 78 5.80 -1.66 6.78
C VAL A 78 5.26 -0.86 7.95
N ASN A 79 6.17 -0.32 8.75
CA ASN A 79 5.85 0.78 9.64
C ASN A 79 5.88 2.07 8.81
N PHE A 80 4.75 2.78 8.78
CA PHE A 80 4.59 4.00 8.00
C PHE A 80 4.16 5.14 8.92
N ILE A 81 5.00 6.16 9.04
CA ILE A 81 4.82 7.28 9.97
C ILE A 81 5.17 8.58 9.26
N ASN A 82 4.26 9.56 9.30
CA ASN A 82 4.46 10.90 8.76
C ASN A 82 4.96 10.91 7.30
N GLY A 83 4.36 10.07 6.45
CA GLY A 83 4.74 9.98 5.04
C GLY A 83 6.03 9.21 4.78
N LYS A 84 6.60 8.51 5.75
CA LYS A 84 7.85 7.76 5.57
C LYS A 84 7.73 6.31 6.03
N VAL A 85 8.36 5.42 5.27
CA VAL A 85 8.59 4.03 5.68
C VAL A 85 9.72 4.04 6.71
N SER A 86 9.42 3.76 7.98
CA SER A 86 10.41 3.76 9.05
C SER A 86 11.11 2.41 9.21
N SER A 87 10.42 1.31 8.95
CA SER A 87 11.01 -0.02 8.83
C SER A 87 10.10 -1.00 8.10
N MET A 88 10.68 -2.09 7.59
CA MET A 88 9.92 -3.24 7.10
C MET A 88 9.51 -4.11 8.28
N ILE A 89 8.30 -4.66 8.24
CA ILE A 89 7.83 -5.63 9.22
C ILE A 89 8.13 -7.01 8.64
N GLU A 90 9.01 -7.77 9.28
CA GLU A 90 9.15 -9.19 8.95
C GLU A 90 7.86 -9.87 9.40
N SER A 91 7.15 -10.52 8.45
CA SER A 91 6.13 -11.49 8.84
C SER A 91 6.89 -12.63 9.49
N GLU A 92 6.84 -12.76 10.81
CA GLU A 92 7.27 -13.99 11.48
C GLU A 92 6.55 -15.16 10.79
N ALA A 93 7.35 -16.06 10.22
CA ALA A 93 6.85 -17.33 9.72
C ALA A 93 6.38 -18.13 10.95
N ALA A 94 5.07 -18.23 11.13
CA ALA A 94 4.43 -19.15 12.06
C ALA A 94 4.26 -20.52 11.41
#